data_AF-A0A846QK71-F1
#
_entry.id   AF-A0A846QK71-F1
#
_cell.length_a   1.000
_cell.length_b   1.000
_cell.length_c   1.000
_cell.angle_alpha   90.00
_cell.angle_beta   90.00
_cell.angle_gamma   90.00
#
_symmetry.space_group_name_H-M   'P 1'
#
loop_
_entity.id
_entity.type
_entity.pdbx_description
1 polymer ?
#
loop_
_entity_poly.entity_id
_entity_poly.type
_entity_poly.pdbx_seq_one_letter_code
_entity_poly.pdbx_strand_id
1 'polypeptide(L)'
;MRQRNTMPVLSAVHRMVIGQDRLSVEALADRVGISASSLYSKLNPYDERQLNLRQFLILLDSLDPAPVLEALCERYGMRAVPAGCPVPDGHSLHEEMVHDHLAHAEFCRAIECGASPDETRALARKACQEIEETQAFHEREKYRPGPLVPGAEEVG
;
A
#
# COMPACT_ATOMS: atom_id res chain seq x y z
N MET A 1 -15.66 -12.49 -19.07
CA MET A 1 -14.64 -13.15 -18.23
C MET A 1 -13.95 -12.09 -17.39
N ARG A 2 -14.26 -12.01 -16.08
CA ARG A 2 -13.65 -11.07 -15.12
C ARG A 2 -12.98 -11.88 -14.01
N GLN A 3 -11.73 -12.27 -14.23
CA GLN A 3 -10.87 -12.87 -13.20
C GLN A 3 -9.47 -12.30 -13.42
N ARG A 4 -9.11 -11.15 -12.81
CA ARG A 4 -7.69 -10.75 -12.71
C ARG A 4 -7.28 -9.94 -11.48
N ASN A 5 -8.17 -9.33 -10.70
CA ASN A 5 -7.72 -8.31 -9.74
C ASN A 5 -7.59 -8.74 -8.26
N THR A 6 -8.10 -9.88 -7.80
CA THR A 6 -7.92 -10.36 -6.40
C THR A 6 -6.55 -10.98 -6.08
N MET A 7 -5.71 -11.15 -7.11
CA MET A 7 -4.42 -11.84 -7.03
C MET A 7 -3.39 -11.21 -6.07
N PRO A 8 -3.20 -9.88 -5.98
CA PRO A 8 -2.11 -9.31 -5.17
C PRO A 8 -2.29 -9.55 -3.67
N VAL A 9 -3.51 -9.34 -3.17
CA VAL A 9 -3.87 -9.46 -1.76
C VAL A 9 -3.80 -10.92 -1.31
N LEU A 10 -4.42 -11.83 -2.06
CA LEU A 10 -4.36 -13.26 -1.76
C LEU A 10 -2.93 -13.81 -1.89
N SER A 11 -2.14 -13.33 -2.86
CA SER A 11 -0.73 -13.72 -2.98
C SER A 11 0.11 -13.20 -1.81
N ALA A 12 -0.16 -12.00 -1.30
CA ALA A 12 0.49 -11.48 -0.10
C ALA A 12 0.18 -12.36 1.11
N VAL A 13 -1.10 -12.62 1.37
CA VAL A 13 -1.54 -13.49 2.49
C VAL A 13 -0.99 -14.92 2.33
N HIS A 14 -1.01 -15.48 1.12
CA HIS A 14 -0.47 -16.80 0.84
C HIS A 14 1.03 -16.91 1.12
N ARG A 15 1.83 -15.91 0.69
CA ARG A 15 3.26 -15.84 0.99
C ARG A 15 3.53 -15.72 2.48
N MET A 16 2.75 -14.91 3.18
CA MET A 16 2.86 -14.78 4.64
C MET A 16 2.59 -16.10 5.34
N VAL A 17 1.54 -16.82 4.97
CA VAL A 17 1.19 -18.11 5.59
C VAL A 17 2.18 -19.21 5.23
N ILE A 18 2.70 -19.27 4.00
CA ILE A 18 3.74 -20.25 3.61
C ILE A 18 5.08 -19.95 4.30
N GLY A 19 5.39 -18.69 4.56
CA GLY A 19 6.62 -18.29 5.25
C GLY A 19 6.63 -18.59 6.75
N GLN A 20 5.51 -19.06 7.32
CA GLN A 20 5.42 -19.47 8.73
C GLN A 20 5.86 -20.93 8.91
N ASP A 21 6.38 -21.24 10.09
CA ASP A 21 6.62 -22.64 10.47
C ASP A 21 5.32 -23.45 10.50
N ARG A 22 5.43 -24.76 10.25
CA ARG A 22 4.28 -25.64 10.11
C ARG A 22 3.33 -25.64 11.33
N LEU A 23 3.87 -25.53 12.54
CA LEU A 23 3.10 -25.43 13.79
C LEU A 23 2.26 -24.14 13.85
N SER A 24 2.78 -23.04 13.31
CA SER A 24 2.07 -21.77 13.21
C SER A 24 0.93 -21.83 12.20
N VAL A 25 1.10 -22.57 11.10
CA VAL A 25 0.03 -22.74 10.09
C VAL A 25 -1.12 -23.60 10.60
N GLU A 26 -0.84 -24.66 11.36
CA GLU A 26 -1.87 -25.48 11.99
C GLU A 26 -2.68 -24.66 13.01
N ALA A 27 -2.02 -23.85 13.85
CA ALA A 27 -2.69 -22.95 14.77
C ALA A 27 -3.55 -21.87 14.06
N LEU A 28 -3.08 -21.34 12.92
CA LEU A 28 -3.85 -20.41 12.09
C LEU A 28 -5.09 -21.09 11.50
N ALA A 29 -4.95 -22.32 11.00
CA ALA A 29 -6.05 -23.09 10.44
C ALA A 29 -7.13 -23.39 11.49
N ASP A 30 -6.71 -23.76 12.70
CA ASP A 30 -7.60 -23.98 13.84
C ASP A 30 -8.38 -22.71 14.23
N ARG A 31 -7.71 -21.55 14.26
CA ARG A 31 -8.37 -20.26 14.49
C ARG A 31 -9.42 -19.92 13.43
N VAL A 32 -9.12 -20.23 12.16
CA VAL A 32 -10.02 -20.03 11.02
C VAL A 32 -11.15 -21.09 10.99
N GLY A 33 -11.00 -22.19 11.73
CA GLY A 33 -11.95 -23.29 11.83
C GLY A 33 -11.94 -24.22 10.62
N ILE A 34 -10.77 -24.42 9.98
CA ILE A 34 -10.58 -25.32 8.84
C ILE A 34 -9.30 -26.14 9.01
N SER A 35 -9.14 -27.21 8.23
CA SER A 35 -7.87 -27.96 8.23
C SER A 35 -6.75 -27.15 7.56
N ALA A 36 -5.50 -27.38 7.98
CA ALA A 36 -4.32 -26.75 7.36
C ALA A 36 -4.24 -27.01 5.84
N SER A 37 -4.58 -28.23 5.40
CA SER A 37 -4.68 -28.57 3.96
C SER A 37 -5.73 -27.73 3.22
N SER A 38 -6.87 -27.46 3.85
CA SER A 38 -7.92 -26.63 3.28
C SER A 38 -7.49 -25.16 3.24
N LEU A 39 -6.76 -24.69 4.26
CA LEU A 39 -6.19 -23.35 4.30
C LEU A 39 -5.21 -23.14 3.14
N TYR A 40 -4.28 -24.07 2.89
CA TYR A 40 -3.35 -23.99 1.76
C TYR A 40 -4.07 -23.95 0.40
N SER A 41 -5.04 -24.85 0.18
CA SER A 41 -5.84 -24.85 -1.06
C SER A 41 -6.63 -23.56 -1.24
N LYS A 42 -7.26 -23.05 -0.18
CA LYS A 42 -8.09 -21.83 -0.24
C LYS A 42 -7.31 -20.52 -0.36
N LEU A 43 -6.03 -20.52 0.03
CA LEU A 43 -5.13 -19.39 -0.14
C LEU A 43 -4.35 -19.43 -1.44
N ASN A 44 -4.36 -20.57 -2.15
CA ASN A 44 -3.69 -20.69 -3.43
C ASN A 44 -4.36 -19.72 -4.43
N PRO A 45 -3.62 -18.75 -4.99
CA PRO A 45 -4.18 -17.77 -5.93
C PRO A 45 -4.75 -18.41 -7.20
N TYR A 46 -4.36 -19.65 -7.54
CA TYR A 46 -4.81 -20.38 -8.72
C TYR A 46 -6.00 -21.32 -8.45
N ASP A 47 -6.43 -21.46 -7.20
CA ASP A 47 -7.59 -22.28 -6.83
C ASP A 47 -8.87 -21.42 -6.83
N GLU A 48 -9.99 -21.98 -7.30
CA GLU A 48 -11.29 -21.31 -7.30
C GLU A 48 -11.92 -21.28 -5.90
N ARG A 49 -11.47 -22.17 -5.01
CA ARG A 49 -11.96 -22.24 -3.62
C ARG A 49 -11.34 -21.10 -2.84
N GLN A 50 -12.18 -20.24 -2.26
CA GLN A 50 -11.72 -19.09 -1.48
C GLN A 50 -12.13 -19.23 -0.02
N LEU A 51 -11.46 -18.50 0.86
CA LEU A 51 -11.96 -18.24 2.21
C LEU A 51 -13.19 -17.35 2.13
N ASN A 52 -14.17 -17.58 3.01
CA ASN A 52 -15.24 -16.59 3.16
C ASN A 52 -14.71 -15.35 3.90
N LEU A 53 -15.46 -14.25 3.85
CA LEU A 53 -15.04 -12.98 4.46
C LEU A 53 -14.67 -13.12 5.94
N ARG A 54 -15.45 -13.87 6.73
CA ARG A 54 -15.19 -14.06 8.16
C ARG A 54 -13.88 -14.81 8.39
N GLN A 55 -13.65 -15.88 7.64
CA GLN A 55 -12.41 -16.67 7.70
C GLN A 55 -11.20 -15.83 7.29
N PHE A 56 -11.35 -15.01 6.25
CA PHE A 56 -10.31 -14.11 5.78
C PHE A 56 -9.96 -13.04 6.83
N LEU A 57 -10.96 -12.43 7.48
CA LEU A 57 -10.74 -11.45 8.54
C LEU A 57 -10.06 -12.05 9.77
N ILE A 58 -10.44 -13.25 10.21
CA ILE A 58 -9.79 -13.95 11.32
C ILE A 58 -8.33 -14.28 10.99
N LEU A 59 -8.06 -14.68 9.74
CA LEU A 59 -6.71 -14.94 9.28
C LEU A 59 -5.87 -13.66 9.29
N LEU A 60 -6.41 -12.54 8.79
CA LEU A 60 -5.72 -11.24 8.81
C LEU A 60 -5.44 -10.73 10.22
N ASP A 61 -6.35 -10.93 11.17
CA ASP A 61 -6.16 -10.57 12.59
C ASP A 61 -5.03 -11.40 13.26
N SER A 62 -4.74 -12.58 12.72
CA SER A 62 -3.68 -13.45 13.21
C SER A 62 -2.34 -13.25 12.49
N LEU A 63 -2.29 -12.37 11.50
CA LEU A 63 -1.10 -12.04 10.72
C LEU A 63 -0.76 -10.56 10.88
N ASP A 64 0.44 -10.15 10.50
CA ASP A 64 0.75 -8.71 10.37
C ASP A 64 -0.09 -8.13 9.21
N PRO A 65 -1.02 -7.19 9.45
CA PRO A 65 -1.87 -6.67 8.38
C PRO A 65 -1.10 -5.76 7.40
N ALA A 66 0.12 -5.31 7.73
CA ALA A 66 0.85 -4.32 6.94
C ALA A 66 1.06 -4.71 5.46
N PRO A 67 1.57 -5.92 5.11
CA PRO A 67 1.78 -6.30 3.71
C PRO A 67 0.48 -6.43 2.91
N VAL A 68 -0.64 -6.73 3.59
CA VAL A 68 -1.97 -6.84 3.00
C VAL A 68 -2.55 -5.46 2.73
N LEU A 69 -2.39 -4.55 3.68
CA LEU A 69 -2.75 -3.14 3.52
C LEU A 69 -1.95 -2.47 2.41
N GLU A 70 -0.65 -2.74 2.30
CA GLU A 70 0.20 -2.28 1.20
C GLU A 70 -0.31 -2.76 -0.15
N ALA A 71 -0.61 -4.07 -0.29
CA ALA A 71 -1.14 -4.64 -1.52
C ALA A 71 -2.52 -4.08 -1.91
N LEU A 72 -3.35 -3.75 -0.92
CA LEU A 72 -4.63 -3.05 -1.13
C LEU A 72 -4.38 -1.60 -1.59
N CYS A 73 -3.48 -0.90 -0.92
CA CYS A 73 -3.11 0.47 -1.24
C CYS A 73 -2.61 0.58 -2.69
N GLU A 74 -1.64 -0.25 -3.08
CA GLU A 74 -1.13 -0.33 -4.46
C GLU A 74 -2.26 -0.57 -5.47
N ARG A 75 -3.17 -1.51 -5.19
CA ARG A 75 -4.28 -1.85 -6.09
C ARG A 75 -5.25 -0.69 -6.30
N TYR A 76 -5.50 0.09 -5.27
CA TYR A 76 -6.47 1.19 -5.32
C TYR A 76 -5.81 2.55 -5.57
N GLY A 77 -4.48 2.60 -5.81
CA GLY A 77 -3.74 3.85 -5.94
C GLY A 77 -3.77 4.69 -4.65
N MET A 78 -3.99 4.04 -3.52
CA MET A 78 -3.98 4.64 -2.19
C MET A 78 -2.60 4.45 -1.55
N ARG A 79 -2.33 5.20 -0.50
CA ARG A 79 -1.12 5.06 0.31
C ARG A 79 -1.51 4.64 1.72
N ALA A 80 -0.82 3.65 2.26
CA ALA A 80 -0.94 3.31 3.67
C ALA A 80 -0.22 4.38 4.49
N VAL A 81 -0.95 5.07 5.37
CA VAL A 81 -0.36 6.08 6.26
C VAL A 81 -0.51 5.63 7.71
N PRO A 82 0.57 5.61 8.50
CA PRO A 82 0.45 5.37 9.93
C PRO A 82 -0.51 6.37 10.57
N ALA A 83 -1.37 5.89 11.46
CA ALA A 83 -2.29 6.75 12.19
C ALA A 83 -1.52 7.87 12.93
N GLY A 84 -1.98 9.11 12.80
CA GLY A 84 -1.34 10.27 13.44
C GLY A 84 -0.18 10.90 12.67
N CYS A 85 0.14 10.44 11.46
CA CYS A 85 1.09 11.13 10.60
C CYS A 85 0.38 12.23 9.78
N PRO A 86 0.93 13.45 9.69
CA PRO A 86 0.43 14.43 8.74
C PRO A 86 0.53 13.87 7.32
N VAL A 87 -0.57 13.95 6.59
CA VAL A 87 -0.69 13.57 5.18
C VAL A 87 -0.58 14.87 4.38
N PRO A 88 0.13 14.91 3.24
CA PRO A 88 -0.12 15.95 2.24
C PRO A 88 -1.62 16.01 1.91
N ASP A 89 -2.09 17.13 1.37
CA ASP A 89 -3.52 17.43 1.22
C ASP A 89 -4.29 16.43 0.32
N GLY A 90 -3.59 15.51 -0.37
CA GLY A 90 -4.17 14.43 -1.16
C GLY A 90 -4.48 13.17 -0.33
N HIS A 91 -5.65 12.57 -0.55
CA HIS A 91 -6.04 11.31 0.08
C HIS A 91 -5.55 10.08 -0.72
N SER A 92 -5.11 10.28 -1.97
CA SER A 92 -4.56 9.22 -2.83
C SER A 92 -3.37 9.70 -3.67
N LEU A 93 -2.51 8.76 -4.09
CA LEU A 93 -1.38 9.03 -4.99
C LEU A 93 -1.84 9.68 -6.30
N HIS A 94 -3.04 9.30 -6.77
CA HIS A 94 -3.61 9.86 -7.98
C HIS A 94 -3.92 11.36 -7.83
N GLU A 95 -4.49 11.77 -6.70
CA GLU A 95 -4.82 13.18 -6.43
C GLU A 95 -3.55 14.03 -6.33
N GLU A 96 -2.52 13.53 -5.65
CA GLU A 96 -1.20 14.18 -5.56
C GLU A 96 -0.60 14.38 -6.97
N MET A 97 -0.57 13.33 -7.79
CA MET A 97 -0.08 13.42 -9.17
C MET A 97 -0.91 14.38 -10.05
N VAL A 98 -2.23 14.45 -9.85
CA VAL A 98 -3.10 15.39 -10.58
C VAL A 98 -2.75 16.83 -10.20
N HIS A 99 -2.50 17.12 -8.93
CA HIS A 99 -2.05 18.45 -8.50
C HIS A 99 -0.70 18.83 -9.14
N ASP A 100 0.28 17.93 -9.12
CA ASP A 100 1.58 18.15 -9.77
C ASP A 100 1.42 18.44 -11.28
N HIS A 101 0.57 17.67 -11.96
CA HIS A 101 0.31 17.86 -13.38
C HIS A 101 -0.42 19.17 -13.67
N LEU A 102 -1.34 19.61 -12.81
CA LEU A 102 -2.03 20.89 -12.94
C LEU A 102 -1.04 22.06 -12.78
N ALA A 103 -0.17 22.02 -11.78
CA ALA A 103 0.86 23.05 -11.57
C ALA A 103 1.83 23.13 -12.77
N HIS A 104 2.24 21.98 -13.31
CA HIS A 104 3.05 21.94 -14.52
C HIS A 104 2.30 22.47 -15.76
N ALA A 105 1.02 22.12 -15.91
CA ALA A 105 0.18 22.61 -17.01
C ALA A 105 -0.04 24.13 -16.93
N GLU A 106 -0.17 24.71 -15.73
CA GLU A 106 -0.24 26.16 -15.53
C GLU A 106 1.04 26.86 -15.99
N PHE A 107 2.20 26.31 -15.63
CA PHE A 107 3.49 26.80 -16.12
C PHE A 107 3.59 26.74 -17.65
N CYS A 108 3.27 25.60 -18.27
CA CYS A 108 3.31 25.46 -19.74
C CYS A 108 2.37 26.45 -20.43
N ARG A 109 1.16 26.63 -19.89
CA ARG A 109 0.19 27.59 -20.42
C ARG A 109 0.69 29.03 -20.32
N ALA A 110 1.37 29.40 -19.22
CA ALA A 110 1.96 30.73 -19.07
C ALA A 110 3.01 31.01 -20.14
N ILE A 111 3.83 30.01 -20.51
CA ILE A 111 4.78 30.13 -21.64
C ILE A 111 4.05 30.34 -22.95
N GLU A 112 3.04 29.51 -23.26
CA GLU A 112 2.29 29.58 -24.52
C GLU A 112 1.53 30.90 -24.68
N CYS A 113 1.06 31.48 -23.57
CA CYS A 113 0.38 32.78 -23.56
C CYS A 113 1.33 33.99 -23.52
N GLY A 114 2.65 33.78 -23.56
CA GLY A 114 3.63 34.87 -23.58
C GLY A 114 3.77 35.63 -22.25
N ALA A 115 3.55 34.96 -21.11
CA ALA A 115 3.75 35.55 -19.79
C ALA A 115 5.20 36.04 -19.61
N SER A 116 5.38 37.01 -18.72
CA SER A 116 6.71 37.61 -18.50
C SER A 116 7.68 36.57 -17.93
N PRO A 117 9.01 36.68 -18.20
CA PRO A 117 10.00 35.76 -17.66
C PRO A 117 10.00 35.65 -16.12
N ASP A 118 9.52 36.65 -15.41
CA ASP A 118 9.45 36.65 -13.95
C ASP A 118 8.22 35.88 -13.44
N GLU A 119 7.06 36.03 -14.09
CA GLU A 119 5.86 35.22 -13.81
C GLU A 119 6.11 33.75 -14.10
N THR A 120 6.70 33.44 -15.26
CA THR A 120 7.00 32.05 -15.65
C THR A 120 8.04 31.42 -14.71
N ARG A 121 9.03 32.20 -14.23
CA ARG A 121 9.99 31.73 -13.22
C ARG A 121 9.34 31.49 -11.86
N ALA A 122 8.38 32.31 -11.44
CA ALA A 122 7.64 32.08 -10.20
C ALA A 122 6.80 30.79 -10.27
N LEU A 123 6.09 30.56 -11.37
CA LEU A 123 5.31 29.35 -11.59
C LEU A 123 6.18 28.09 -11.70
N ALA A 124 7.32 28.17 -12.39
CA ALA A 124 8.28 27.08 -12.45
C ALA A 124 8.78 26.67 -11.06
N ARG A 125 9.15 27.66 -10.23
CA ARG A 125 9.60 27.40 -8.85
C ARG A 125 8.51 26.75 -8.01
N LYS A 126 7.27 27.24 -8.13
CA LYS A 126 6.12 26.67 -7.42
C LYS A 126 5.90 25.21 -7.82
N ALA A 127 5.85 24.92 -9.13
CA ALA A 127 5.66 23.56 -9.62
C ALA A 127 6.81 22.62 -9.20
N CYS A 128 8.07 23.08 -9.28
CA CYS A 128 9.21 22.30 -8.80
C CYS A 128 9.11 22.03 -7.29
N GLN A 129 8.75 23.03 -6.49
CA GLN A 129 8.63 22.88 -5.05
C GLN A 129 7.52 21.87 -4.68
N GLU A 130 6.34 21.97 -5.29
CA GLU A 130 5.23 21.03 -5.03
C GLU A 130 5.63 19.58 -5.39
N ILE A 131 6.29 19.38 -6.53
CA ILE A 131 6.78 18.05 -6.95
C ILE A 131 7.87 17.53 -6.00
N GLU A 132 8.82 18.39 -5.61
CA GLU A 132 9.91 18.03 -4.70
C GLU A 132 9.39 17.68 -3.30
N GLU A 133 8.39 18.41 -2.80
CA GLU A 133 7.75 18.13 -1.51
C GLU A 133 7.02 16.78 -1.53
N THR A 134 6.24 16.51 -2.60
CA THR A 134 5.59 15.21 -2.82
C THR A 134 6.63 14.08 -2.88
N GLN A 135 7.71 14.24 -3.65
CA GLN A 135 8.78 13.24 -3.77
C GLN A 135 9.53 13.00 -2.45
N ALA A 136 9.95 14.07 -1.76
CA ALA A 136 10.67 13.96 -0.49
C ALA A 136 9.82 13.29 0.59
N PHE A 137 8.51 13.54 0.57
CA PHE A 137 7.57 12.85 1.43
C PHE A 137 7.51 11.34 1.11
N HIS A 138 7.42 10.96 -0.17
CA HIS A 138 7.44 9.55 -0.58
C HIS A 138 8.75 8.84 -0.19
N GLU A 139 9.89 9.49 -0.37
CA GLU A 139 11.19 8.92 0.03
C GLU A 139 11.23 8.67 1.54
N ARG A 140 10.78 9.62 2.37
CA ARG A 140 10.74 9.44 3.83
C ARG A 140 9.86 8.26 4.27
N GLU A 141 8.70 8.11 3.65
CA GLU A 141 7.76 7.04 4.01
C GLU A 141 8.23 5.67 3.50
N LYS A 142 8.93 5.61 2.36
CA LYS A 142 9.51 4.36 1.82
C LYS A 142 10.57 3.73 2.75
N TYR A 143 11.23 4.54 3.58
CA TYR A 143 12.27 4.10 4.50
C TYR A 143 11.86 4.17 5.97
N ARG A 144 10.59 4.42 6.28
CA ARG A 144 10.13 4.42 7.67
C ARG A 144 10.11 2.98 8.16
N PRO A 145 10.99 2.58 9.10
CA PRO A 145 10.89 1.26 9.68
C PRO A 145 9.50 1.13 10.31
N GLY A 146 8.81 0.03 10.02
CA GLY A 146 7.56 -0.31 10.69
C GLY A 146 7.74 -0.25 12.21
N PRO A 147 6.68 -0.02 12.99
CA PRO A 147 6.79 0.03 14.44
C PRO A 147 7.52 -1.21 14.94
N LEU A 148 8.63 -1.00 15.65
CA LEU A 148 9.32 -2.08 16.36
C LEU A 148 8.27 -2.73 17.27
N VAL A 149 7.89 -3.96 16.94
CA VAL A 149 6.99 -4.75 17.77
C VAL A 149 7.68 -4.89 19.14
N PRO A 150 7.09 -4.39 20.24
CA PRO A 150 7.67 -4.58 21.55
C PRO A 150 7.49 -6.06 21.90
N GLY A 151 8.58 -6.84 21.84
CA GLY A 151 8.54 -8.27 22.19
C GLY A 151 9.61 -9.18 21.57
N ALA A 152 10.47 -8.69 20.67
CA ALA A 152 11.67 -9.43 20.28
C ALA A 152 12.73 -9.31 21.39
N GLU A 153 12.51 -10.00 22.51
CA GLU A 153 13.60 -10.30 23.43
C GLU A 153 14.63 -11.12 22.67
N GLU A 154 15.84 -10.56 22.53
CA GLU A 154 17.03 -11.27 22.08
C GLU A 154 17.27 -12.46 23.02
N VAL A 155 17.00 -13.66 22.53
CA VAL A 155 17.42 -14.88 23.23
C VAL A 155 18.90 -15.10 22.89
N GLY A 156 19.76 -14.67 23.81
CA GLY A 156 21.17 -15.08 23.87
C GLY A 156 21.36 -16.51 24.38
#